data_AF-A0AAW1S5K3-F1
#
_entry.id   AF-A0AAW1S5K3-F1
#
_cell.length_a   1.000
_cell.length_b   1.000
_cell.length_c   1.000
_cell.angle_alpha   90.00
_cell.angle_beta   90.00
_cell.angle_gamma   90.00
#
_symmetry.space_group_name_H-M   'P 1'
#
loop_
_entity.id
_entity.type
_entity.pdbx_description
1 polymer ?
#
loop_
_entity_poly.entity_id
_entity_poly.type
_entity_poly.pdbx_seq_one_letter_code
_entity_poly.pdbx_strand_id
1 'polypeptide(L)'
;MKQDQLQTLAAAYRRKETSNLYKVDYRSFCDEVDKVFTLRELEKTPLTLVPAEPYELLDKTRYDFCSKELGNGKDYQVDLLLDNLLQSCRMRGMEVKPFFDEVAQDVVNHVRIPQFKQCLTVGLGFRDLTEQQQSLLVEKYLDDEYGDLVNYAAFARRVDPLA
;
A
#
# COMPACT_ATOMS: atom_id res chain seq x y z
N MET A 1 3.02 15.12 5.49
CA MET A 1 4.33 15.26 4.80
C MET A 1 5.38 15.56 5.84
N LYS A 2 6.49 14.80 5.86
CA LYS A 2 7.54 14.99 6.86
C LYS A 2 8.32 16.27 6.53
N GLN A 3 8.79 17.00 7.55
CA GLN A 3 9.46 18.29 7.35
C GLN A 3 10.72 18.19 6.47
N ASP A 4 11.39 17.04 6.52
CA ASP A 4 12.53 16.67 5.68
C ASP A 4 12.18 16.59 4.18
N GLN A 5 11.00 16.05 3.84
CA GLN A 5 10.52 15.99 2.46
C GLN A 5 10.24 17.40 1.92
N LEU A 6 9.68 18.30 2.76
CA LEU A 6 9.42 19.68 2.36
C LEU A 6 10.72 20.44 2.10
N GLN A 7 11.75 20.23 2.92
CA GLN A 7 13.06 20.83 2.72
C GLN A 7 13.72 20.32 1.44
N THR A 8 13.64 19.01 1.19
CA THR A 8 14.15 18.39 -0.04
C THR A 8 13.45 18.96 -1.28
N LEU A 9 12.12 19.09 -1.23
CA LEU A 9 11.33 19.70 -2.31
C LEU A 9 11.72 21.17 -2.54
N ALA A 10 11.82 21.96 -1.48
CA ALA A 10 12.24 23.36 -1.58
C ALA A 10 13.66 23.51 -2.13
N ALA A 11 14.56 22.57 -1.82
CA ALA A 11 15.91 22.53 -2.37
C ALA A 11 15.91 22.18 -3.86
N ALA A 12 15.07 21.25 -4.30
CA ALA A 12 14.97 20.82 -5.70
C ALA A 12 14.55 21.96 -6.65
N TYR A 13 13.66 22.84 -6.18
CA TYR A 13 13.20 24.01 -6.95
C TYR A 13 13.92 25.31 -6.59
N ARG A 14 15.07 25.23 -5.90
CA ARG A 14 15.84 26.41 -5.49
C ARG A 14 16.52 27.07 -6.69
N ARG A 15 16.23 28.34 -6.93
CA ARG A 15 16.81 29.17 -7.98
C ARG A 15 17.54 30.37 -7.39
N LYS A 16 18.73 30.65 -7.91
CA LYS A 16 19.51 31.83 -7.55
C LYS A 16 18.96 33.05 -8.28
N GLU A 17 18.57 34.09 -7.56
CA GLU A 17 18.07 35.35 -8.13
C GLU A 17 19.16 36.44 -8.12
N THR A 18 19.98 36.48 -7.08
CA THR A 18 21.11 37.42 -6.95
C THR A 18 22.25 36.72 -6.20
N SER A 19 23.44 37.34 -6.14
CA SER A 19 24.64 36.78 -5.51
C SER A 19 24.41 36.13 -4.14
N ASN A 20 23.53 36.73 -3.31
CA ASN A 20 23.23 36.28 -1.94
C ASN A 20 21.73 35.93 -1.70
N LEU A 21 20.90 35.87 -2.74
CA LEU A 21 19.46 35.63 -2.60
C LEU A 21 19.02 34.43 -3.45
N TYR A 22 18.34 33.50 -2.78
CA TYR A 22 17.73 32.33 -3.41
C TYR A 22 16.22 32.38 -3.22
N LYS A 23 15.49 31.99 -4.24
CA LYS A 23 14.03 31.83 -4.23
C LYS A 23 13.67 30.44 -4.71
N VAL A 24 12.42 30.05 -4.53
CA VAL A 24 11.87 28.83 -5.12
C VAL A 24 11.28 29.19 -6.47
N ASP A 25 11.62 28.44 -7.51
CA ASP A 25 10.99 28.57 -8.83
C ASP A 25 9.60 27.93 -8.81
N TYR A 26 8.65 28.69 -8.29
CA TYR A 26 7.27 28.25 -8.12
C TYR A 26 6.59 27.90 -9.44
N ARG A 27 6.98 28.55 -10.55
CA ARG A 27 6.39 28.28 -11.88
C ARG A 27 6.75 26.89 -12.36
N SER A 28 8.03 26.54 -12.30
CA SER A 28 8.49 25.19 -12.66
C SER A 28 7.88 24.12 -11.76
N PHE A 29 7.71 24.40 -10.47
CA PHE A 29 7.00 23.48 -9.57
C PHE A 29 5.54 23.27 -9.99
N CYS A 30 4.79 24.34 -10.25
CA CYS A 30 3.42 24.24 -10.73
C CYS A 30 3.33 23.48 -12.05
N ASP A 31 4.26 23.73 -12.98
CA ASP A 31 4.31 23.04 -14.26
C ASP A 31 4.47 21.51 -14.10
N GLU A 32 5.30 21.05 -13.16
CA GLU A 32 5.44 19.61 -12.87
C GLU A 32 4.22 19.04 -12.15
N VAL A 33 3.56 19.80 -11.27
CA VAL A 33 2.32 19.37 -10.62
C VAL A 33 1.19 19.23 -11.63
N ASP A 34 1.06 20.16 -12.56
CA ASP A 34 0.01 20.14 -13.59
C ASP A 34 0.17 18.96 -14.55
N LYS A 35 1.41 18.53 -14.82
CA LYS A 35 1.71 17.34 -15.65
C LYS A 35 1.10 16.05 -15.11
N VAL A 36 0.87 15.96 -13.81
CA VAL A 36 0.21 14.79 -13.20
C VAL A 36 -1.24 14.67 -13.68
N PHE A 37 -1.89 15.80 -13.99
CA PHE A 37 -3.27 15.84 -14.44
C PHE A 37 -3.39 15.88 -15.95
N THR A 38 -2.56 16.66 -16.64
CA THR A 38 -2.66 16.84 -18.09
C THR A 38 -1.36 17.38 -18.70
N LEU A 39 -1.23 17.26 -20.01
CA LEU A 39 -0.11 17.86 -20.73
C LEU A 39 -0.47 19.27 -21.21
N ARG A 40 0.47 20.21 -21.08
CA ARG A 40 0.30 21.57 -21.61
C ARG A 40 0.39 21.56 -23.14
N GLU A 41 -0.25 22.55 -23.75
CA GLU A 41 -0.15 22.86 -25.19
C GLU A 41 -0.64 21.73 -26.12
N LEU A 42 -1.62 20.93 -25.68
CA LEU A 42 -2.22 19.87 -26.52
C LEU A 42 -2.81 20.40 -27.82
N GLU A 43 -3.23 21.66 -27.88
CA GLU A 43 -3.66 22.33 -29.10
C GLU A 43 -2.56 22.43 -30.17
N LYS A 44 -1.29 22.41 -29.75
CA LYS A 44 -0.13 22.38 -30.67
C LYS A 44 0.27 20.96 -31.06
N THR A 45 -0.18 19.95 -30.31
CA THR A 45 0.15 18.54 -30.54
C THR A 45 -1.11 17.65 -30.46
N PRO A 46 -2.03 17.75 -31.45
CA PRO A 46 -3.34 17.09 -31.37
C PRO A 46 -3.29 15.55 -31.47
N LEU A 47 -2.14 14.98 -31.88
CA LEU A 47 -1.94 13.53 -31.96
C LEU A 47 -1.31 12.93 -30.69
N THR A 48 -0.97 13.76 -29.70
CA THR A 48 -0.41 13.27 -28.43
C THR A 48 -1.48 12.51 -27.65
N LEU A 49 -1.20 11.25 -27.34
CA LEU A 49 -2.04 10.44 -26.47
C LEU A 49 -1.74 10.77 -25.02
N VAL A 50 -2.74 11.29 -24.31
CA VAL A 50 -2.66 11.56 -22.88
C VAL A 50 -3.38 10.44 -22.14
N PRO A 51 -2.71 9.75 -21.19
CA PRO A 51 -3.38 8.80 -20.32
C PRO A 51 -4.52 9.48 -19.55
N ALA A 52 -5.65 8.80 -19.36
CA ALA A 52 -6.78 9.35 -18.62
C ALA A 52 -6.46 9.62 -17.14
N GLU A 53 -5.43 8.94 -16.61
CA GLU A 53 -4.99 9.03 -15.23
C GLU A 53 -3.50 8.66 -15.12
N PRO A 54 -2.79 9.15 -14.08
CA PRO A 54 -1.38 8.83 -13.85
C PRO A 54 -1.24 7.43 -13.23
N TYR A 55 -1.32 6.39 -14.05
CA TYR A 55 -1.28 4.98 -13.62
C TYR A 55 -0.05 4.64 -12.76
N GLU A 56 1.08 5.30 -12.97
CA GLU A 56 2.32 5.08 -12.20
C GLU A 56 2.22 5.55 -10.75
N LEU A 57 1.30 6.47 -10.44
CA LEU A 57 1.09 7.02 -9.10
C LEU A 57 -0.09 6.36 -8.37
N LEU A 58 -0.86 5.52 -9.07
CA LEU A 58 -2.10 4.95 -8.54
C LEU A 58 -1.97 3.43 -8.38
N ASP A 59 -1.88 2.98 -7.15
CA ASP A 59 -2.05 1.55 -6.84
C ASP A 59 -3.53 1.23 -6.63
N LYS A 60 -4.23 1.01 -7.75
CA LYS A 60 -5.66 0.60 -7.74
C LYS A 60 -5.85 -0.82 -7.19
N THR A 61 -4.80 -1.61 -7.21
CA THR A 61 -4.81 -3.02 -6.83
C THR A 61 -4.35 -3.26 -5.40
N ARG A 62 -4.05 -2.19 -4.64
CA ARG A 62 -3.51 -2.25 -3.27
C ARG A 62 -4.31 -3.18 -2.36
N TYR A 63 -5.63 -3.24 -2.54
CA TYR A 63 -6.52 -4.10 -1.75
C TYR A 63 -6.85 -5.41 -2.43
N ASP A 64 -6.53 -5.58 -3.72
CA ASP A 64 -6.79 -6.80 -4.50
C ASP A 64 -5.75 -7.87 -4.22
N PHE A 65 -4.46 -7.49 -4.21
CA PHE A 65 -3.34 -8.38 -3.91
C PHE A 65 -2.16 -7.60 -3.32
N CYS A 66 -1.23 -8.32 -2.69
CA CYS A 66 0.00 -7.75 -2.16
C CYS A 66 1.18 -8.14 -3.07
N SER A 67 1.80 -7.13 -3.72
CA SER A 67 2.97 -7.30 -4.59
C SER A 67 4.32 -7.29 -3.86
N LYS A 68 4.33 -7.06 -2.54
CA LYS A 68 5.55 -6.94 -1.74
C LYS A 68 6.33 -8.26 -1.74
N GLU A 69 7.58 -8.25 -2.16
CA GLU A 69 8.48 -9.41 -2.10
C GLU A 69 9.34 -9.34 -0.83
N LEU A 70 9.36 -10.42 -0.05
CA LEU A 70 10.15 -10.50 1.19
C LEU A 70 11.60 -10.93 0.94
N GLY A 71 11.85 -11.62 -0.17
CA GLY A 71 13.15 -12.16 -0.53
C GLY A 71 13.61 -13.30 0.39
N ASN A 72 14.85 -13.76 0.18
CA ASN A 72 15.53 -14.76 1.03
C ASN A 72 14.76 -16.09 1.21
N GLY A 73 13.94 -16.49 0.25
CA GLY A 73 13.11 -17.70 0.34
C GLY A 73 11.93 -17.60 1.32
N LYS A 74 11.67 -16.42 1.91
CA LYS A 74 10.49 -16.18 2.75
C LYS A 74 9.20 -16.18 1.94
N ASP A 75 9.24 -15.70 0.69
CA ASP A 75 8.05 -15.67 -0.18
C ASP A 75 7.45 -17.07 -0.36
N TYR A 76 8.29 -18.08 -0.62
CA TYR A 76 7.84 -19.47 -0.72
C TYR A 76 7.18 -19.98 0.58
N GLN A 77 7.72 -19.60 1.75
CA GLN A 77 7.13 -19.98 3.03
C GLN A 77 5.79 -19.29 3.27
N VAL A 78 5.66 -18.02 2.87
CA VAL A 78 4.40 -17.27 2.96
C VAL A 78 3.37 -17.85 2.01
N ASP A 79 3.74 -18.21 0.79
CA ASP A 79 2.81 -18.81 -0.17
C ASP A 79 2.26 -20.16 0.33
N LEU A 80 3.12 -21.04 0.83
CA LEU A 80 2.68 -22.30 1.45
C LEU A 80 1.74 -22.06 2.65
N LEU A 81 2.03 -21.04 3.46
CA LEU A 81 1.19 -20.68 4.59
C LEU A 81 -0.18 -20.19 4.13
N LEU A 82 -0.23 -19.29 3.15
CA LEU A 82 -1.46 -18.74 2.58
C LEU A 82 -2.31 -19.82 1.91
N ASP A 83 -1.70 -20.80 1.25
CA ASP A 83 -2.42 -21.93 0.66
C ASP A 83 -3.07 -22.82 1.73
N ASN A 84 -2.36 -23.10 2.83
CA ASN A 84 -2.93 -23.85 3.96
C ASN A 84 -4.09 -23.09 4.63
N LEU A 85 -3.95 -21.77 4.77
CA LEU A 85 -5.02 -20.91 5.31
C LEU A 85 -6.22 -20.87 4.36
N LEU A 86 -6.00 -20.73 3.05
CA LEU A 86 -7.05 -20.77 2.03
C LEU A 86 -7.86 -22.07 2.08
N GLN A 87 -7.17 -23.22 2.15
CA GLN A 87 -7.85 -24.52 2.28
C GLN A 87 -8.66 -24.60 3.58
N SER A 88 -8.10 -24.08 4.67
CA SER A 88 -8.78 -24.04 5.97
C SER A 88 -10.03 -23.15 5.96
N CYS A 89 -9.99 -22.00 5.28
CA CYS A 89 -11.16 -21.12 5.11
C CYS A 89 -12.22 -21.79 4.24
N ARG A 90 -11.82 -22.39 3.12
CA ARG A 90 -12.74 -23.09 2.19
C ARG A 90 -13.46 -24.26 2.86
N MET A 91 -12.75 -25.08 3.64
CA MET A 91 -13.37 -26.20 4.35
C MET A 91 -14.36 -25.76 5.42
N ARG A 92 -14.11 -24.60 6.05
CA ARG A 92 -14.96 -24.05 7.12
C ARG A 92 -16.07 -23.12 6.61
N GLY A 93 -16.01 -22.70 5.34
CA GLY A 93 -16.95 -21.73 4.77
C GLY A 93 -16.95 -20.39 5.50
N MET A 94 -15.77 -19.92 5.91
CA MET A 94 -15.63 -18.68 6.69
C MET A 94 -15.39 -17.47 5.78
N GLU A 95 -16.13 -16.40 6.00
CA GLU A 95 -15.85 -15.09 5.41
C GLU A 95 -14.79 -14.38 6.24
N VAL A 96 -13.60 -14.15 5.68
CA VAL A 96 -12.45 -13.66 6.47
C VAL A 96 -12.54 -12.18 6.77
N LYS A 97 -13.00 -11.38 5.80
CA LYS A 97 -13.02 -9.92 5.88
C LYS A 97 -13.85 -9.35 7.05
N PRO A 98 -15.07 -9.84 7.36
CA PRO A 98 -15.88 -9.33 8.46
C PRO A 98 -15.18 -9.33 9.83
N PHE A 99 -14.39 -10.37 10.13
CA PHE A 99 -13.65 -10.46 11.41
C PHE A 99 -12.63 -9.33 11.60
N PHE A 100 -12.07 -8.82 10.50
CA PHE A 100 -11.16 -7.67 10.56
C PHE A 100 -11.93 -6.35 10.56
N ASP A 101 -13.04 -6.27 9.84
CA ASP A 101 -13.89 -5.06 9.81
C ASP A 101 -14.43 -4.69 11.20
N GLU A 102 -14.71 -5.68 12.06
CA GLU A 102 -15.12 -5.43 13.45
C GLU A 102 -14.04 -4.74 14.30
N VAL A 103 -12.75 -4.98 13.98
CA VAL A 103 -11.60 -4.47 14.73
C VAL A 103 -11.03 -3.21 14.08
N ALA A 104 -11.24 -3.03 12.77
CA ALA A 104 -10.80 -1.89 11.98
C ALA A 104 -11.71 -0.67 12.19
N GLN A 105 -11.58 -0.01 13.35
CA GLN A 105 -12.41 1.16 13.68
C GLN A 105 -12.02 2.43 12.94
N ASP A 106 -10.71 2.73 12.83
CA ASP A 106 -10.24 4.06 12.43
C ASP A 106 -9.61 4.11 11.02
N VAL A 107 -9.24 2.96 10.44
CA VAL A 107 -8.50 2.90 9.18
C VAL A 107 -9.12 1.87 8.25
N VAL A 108 -9.60 2.34 7.10
CA VAL A 108 -10.22 1.48 6.08
C VAL A 108 -9.21 0.44 5.59
N ASN A 109 -9.63 -0.82 5.58
CA ASN A 109 -8.87 -1.95 5.05
C ASN A 109 -7.51 -2.21 5.73
N HIS A 110 -7.26 -1.57 6.88
CA HIS A 110 -6.06 -1.80 7.68
C HIS A 110 -6.38 -2.04 9.16
N VAL A 111 -5.52 -2.81 9.81
CA VAL A 111 -5.52 -3.01 11.26
C VAL A 111 -4.10 -2.90 11.79
N ARG A 112 -3.94 -2.58 13.08
CA ARG A 112 -2.61 -2.57 13.70
C ARG A 112 -2.07 -4.00 13.85
N ILE A 113 -0.75 -4.15 13.89
CA ILE A 113 -0.08 -5.46 14.05
C ILE A 113 -0.69 -6.33 15.17
N PRO A 114 -0.94 -5.83 16.40
CA PRO A 114 -1.50 -6.66 17.47
C PRO A 114 -2.93 -7.13 17.15
N GLN A 115 -3.73 -6.27 16.55
CA GLN A 115 -5.10 -6.57 16.13
C GLN A 115 -5.11 -7.64 15.03
N PHE A 116 -4.17 -7.55 14.07
CA PHE A 116 -4.01 -8.55 13.03
C PHE A 116 -3.71 -9.94 13.61
N LYS A 117 -2.70 -10.04 14.49
CA LYS A 117 -2.32 -11.31 15.15
C LYS A 117 -3.46 -11.88 16.00
N GLN A 118 -4.18 -11.02 16.72
CA GLN A 118 -5.33 -11.43 17.51
C GLN A 118 -6.48 -11.94 16.63
N CYS A 119 -6.76 -11.27 15.52
CA CYS A 119 -7.82 -11.70 14.59
C CYS A 119 -7.48 -13.06 13.95
N LEU A 120 -6.22 -13.30 13.55
CA LEU A 120 -5.78 -14.60 13.03
C LEU A 120 -6.05 -15.76 14.01
N THR A 121 -5.77 -15.55 15.30
CA THR A 121 -5.82 -16.62 16.32
C THR A 121 -7.19 -16.76 16.96
N VAL A 122 -7.78 -15.66 17.40
CA VAL A 122 -9.06 -15.64 18.14
C VAL A 122 -10.26 -15.56 17.20
N GLY A 123 -10.22 -14.65 16.22
CA GLY A 123 -11.32 -14.45 15.29
C GLY A 123 -11.46 -15.61 14.30
N LEU A 124 -10.40 -15.90 13.56
CA LEU A 124 -10.38 -16.93 12.51
C LEU A 124 -10.02 -18.33 13.03
N GLY A 125 -9.61 -18.44 14.29
CA GLY A 125 -9.31 -19.73 14.93
C GLY A 125 -8.05 -20.43 14.41
N PHE A 126 -7.09 -19.73 13.81
CA PHE A 126 -5.83 -20.32 13.34
C PHE A 126 -4.83 -20.50 14.49
N ARG A 127 -5.18 -21.34 15.47
CA ARG A 127 -4.41 -21.53 16.70
C ARG A 127 -3.06 -22.22 16.48
N ASP A 128 -2.91 -22.94 15.38
CA ASP A 128 -1.68 -23.68 15.05
C ASP A 128 -0.60 -22.79 14.40
N LEU A 129 -0.91 -21.50 14.15
CA LEU A 129 0.07 -20.55 13.60
C LEU A 129 1.11 -20.17 14.66
N THR A 130 2.37 -20.51 14.39
CA THR A 130 3.51 -20.10 15.20
C THR A 130 3.74 -18.58 15.14
N GLU A 131 4.41 -18.01 16.16
CA GLU A 131 4.73 -16.57 16.15
C GLU A 131 5.58 -16.15 14.94
N GLN A 132 6.45 -17.03 14.45
CA GLN A 132 7.26 -16.78 13.26
C GLN A 132 6.38 -16.68 12.01
N GLN A 133 5.41 -17.59 11.84
CA GLN A 133 4.45 -17.56 10.73
C GLN A 133 3.56 -16.32 10.78
N GLN A 134 3.07 -15.95 11.96
CA GLN A 134 2.31 -14.72 12.13
C GLN A 134 3.13 -13.48 11.76
N SER A 135 4.41 -13.47 12.16
CA SER A 135 5.31 -12.35 11.85
C SER A 135 5.66 -12.27 10.36
N LEU A 136 5.76 -13.42 9.68
CA LEU A 136 5.92 -13.47 8.21
C LEU A 136 4.70 -12.90 7.48
N LEU A 137 3.48 -13.24 7.92
CA LEU A 137 2.25 -12.66 7.35
C LEU A 137 2.20 -11.14 7.59
N VAL A 138 2.54 -10.70 8.80
CA VAL A 138 2.65 -9.26 9.09
C VAL A 138 3.68 -8.62 8.18
N GLU A 139 4.88 -9.17 8.03
CA GLU A 139 5.93 -8.62 7.16
C GLU A 139 5.47 -8.48 5.70
N LYS A 140 4.72 -9.49 5.19
CA LYS A 140 4.16 -9.48 3.83
C LYS A 140 3.12 -8.38 3.64
N TYR A 141 2.20 -8.21 4.59
CA TYR A 141 1.04 -7.30 4.43
C TYR A 141 1.21 -5.96 5.16
N LEU A 142 2.36 -5.70 5.78
CA LEU A 142 2.67 -4.41 6.39
C LEU A 142 2.76 -3.34 5.31
N ASP A 143 1.99 -2.29 5.47
CA ASP A 143 2.00 -1.15 4.56
C ASP A 143 3.17 -0.22 4.92
N ASP A 144 4.11 -0.09 3.97
CA ASP A 144 5.34 0.70 4.15
C ASP A 144 5.05 2.22 4.26
N GLU A 145 3.89 2.69 3.81
CA GLU A 145 3.47 4.09 3.93
C GLU A 145 2.85 4.40 5.29
N TYR A 146 2.14 3.43 5.88
CA TYR A 146 1.31 3.62 7.07
C TYR A 146 1.93 3.05 8.36
N GLY A 147 3.16 2.53 8.31
CA GLY A 147 3.97 2.23 9.50
C GLY A 147 3.57 0.92 10.18
N ASP A 148 2.75 0.97 11.23
CA ASP A 148 2.33 -0.20 12.03
C ASP A 148 1.00 -0.82 11.57
N LEU A 149 0.55 -0.43 10.36
CA LEU A 149 -0.72 -0.84 9.79
C LEU A 149 -0.52 -1.95 8.77
N VAL A 150 -1.34 -2.99 8.90
CA VAL A 150 -1.34 -4.20 8.06
C VAL A 150 -2.57 -4.16 7.17
N ASN A 151 -2.37 -4.30 5.87
CA ASN A 151 -3.44 -4.36 4.88
C ASN A 151 -4.14 -5.73 4.94
N TYR A 152 -5.19 -5.81 5.76
CA TYR A 152 -5.94 -7.05 5.91
C TYR A 152 -6.85 -7.33 4.73
N ALA A 153 -7.23 -6.33 3.92
CA ALA A 153 -8.11 -6.53 2.78
C ALA A 153 -7.42 -7.37 1.69
N ALA A 154 -6.17 -7.05 1.38
CA ALA A 154 -5.36 -7.85 0.47
C ALA A 154 -5.08 -9.26 1.02
N PHE A 155 -4.91 -9.40 2.34
CA PHE A 155 -4.80 -10.70 3.00
C PHE A 155 -6.10 -11.50 2.85
N ALA A 156 -7.24 -10.90 3.22
CA ALA A 156 -8.55 -11.53 3.18
C ALA A 156 -8.87 -12.04 1.77
N ARG A 157 -8.67 -11.22 0.73
CA ARG A 157 -8.87 -11.66 -0.67
C ARG A 157 -7.97 -12.83 -1.08
N ARG A 158 -6.77 -12.95 -0.51
CA ARG A 158 -5.85 -14.05 -0.82
C ARG A 158 -6.25 -15.37 -0.16
N VAL A 159 -6.81 -15.32 1.04
CA VAL A 159 -7.24 -16.52 1.80
C VAL A 159 -8.73 -16.84 1.63
N ASP A 160 -9.49 -15.90 1.07
CA ASP A 160 -10.91 -15.97 0.81
C ASP A 160 -11.26 -15.18 -0.47
N PRO A 161 -10.98 -15.74 -1.65
CA PRO A 161 -11.17 -15.04 -2.93
C PRO A 161 -12.62 -15.01 -3.42
N LEU A 162 -13.55 -15.66 -2.71
CA LEU A 162 -14.97 -15.79 -3.12
C LEU A 162 -15.92 -14.89 -2.33
N ALA A 163 -15.42 -14.21 -1.29
CA ALA A 163 -16.19 -13.27 -0.46
C ALA A 163 -16.21 -11.84 -1.03
#